data_AF-A0A8T4UMP4-F1
#
_entry.id   AF-A0A8T4UMP4-F1
#
_cell.length_a   1.000
_cell.length_b   1.000
_cell.length_c   1.000
_cell.angle_alpha   90.00
_cell.angle_beta   90.00
_cell.angle_gamma   90.00
#
_symmetry.space_group_name_H-M   'P 1'
#
loop_
_entity.id
_entity.type
_entity.pdbx_description
1 polymer ?
#
loop_
_entity_poly.entity_id
_entity_poly.type
_entity_poly.pdbx_seq_one_letter_code
_entity_poly.pdbx_strand_id
1 'polypeptide(L)' 'MVTTVQIQDETLELLKKVKEETKSASYDEAIKKMVVMRVKESFAGYLSRPGYSSKQIMKDLRDKHDRF' A
#
# COMPACT_ATOMS: atom_id res chain seq x y z
N MET A 1 3.77 10.52 -20.39
CA MET A 1 4.51 9.56 -21.24
C MET A 1 3.93 8.19 -20.96
N VAL A 2 3.44 7.47 -21.98
CA VAL A 2 2.81 6.16 -21.80
C VAL A 2 3.84 5.11 -22.13
N THR A 3 4.18 4.26 -21.17
CA THR A 3 5.14 3.18 -21.35
C THR A 3 4.36 1.90 -21.55
N THR A 4 4.57 1.22 -22.67
CA THR A 4 3.99 -0.10 -22.91
C THR A 4 4.77 -1.15 -22.14
N VAL A 5 4.10 -1.89 -21.27
CA VAL A 5 4.66 -3.02 -20.55
C VAL A 5 4.11 -4.29 -21.18
N GLN A 6 4.99 -5.22 -21.55
CA GLN A 6 4.57 -6.56 -21.97
C GLN A 6 4.38 -7.43 -20.73
N ILE A 7 3.25 -8.12 -20.68
CA ILE A 7 2.90 -9.05 -19.60
C ILE A 7 2.48 -10.38 -20.20
N GLN A 8 2.63 -11.45 -19.42
CA GLN A 8 2.16 -12.79 -19.78
C GLN A 8 0.62 -12.84 -19.69
N ASP A 9 0.01 -13.72 -20.48
CA ASP A 9 -1.46 -13.87 -20.53
C ASP A 9 -2.04 -14.27 -19.16
N GLU A 10 -1.37 -15.15 -18.44
CA GLU A 10 -1.75 -15.54 -17.07
C GLU A 10 -1.77 -14.33 -16.11
N THR A 11 -0.81 -13.41 -16.28
CA THR A 11 -0.74 -12.18 -15.48
C THR A 11 -1.88 -11.22 -15.83
N LEU A 12 -2.28 -11.16 -17.10
CA LEU A 12 -3.43 -10.37 -17.54
C LEU A 12 -4.75 -10.89 -16.94
N GLU A 13 -4.93 -12.20 -16.86
CA GLU A 13 -6.11 -12.79 -16.22
C GLU A 13 -6.20 -12.45 -14.72
N LEU A 14 -5.09 -12.51 -14.00
CA LEU A 14 -5.02 -12.09 -12.61
C LEU A 14 -5.35 -10.61 -12.44
N LEU A 15 -4.82 -9.76 -13.33
CA LEU A 15 -5.11 -8.32 -13.35
C LEU A 15 -6.59 -8.01 -13.58
N LYS A 16 -7.28 -8.78 -14.43
CA LYS A 16 -8.74 -8.65 -14.62
C LYS A 16 -9.50 -8.93 -13.33
N LYS A 17 -9.18 -10.04 -12.66
CA LYS A 17 -9.81 -10.39 -11.37
C LYS A 17 -9.58 -9.31 -10.30
N VAL A 18 -8.34 -8.84 -10.16
CA VAL A 18 -7.99 -7.78 -9.21
C VAL A 18 -8.71 -6.47 -9.53
N LYS A 19 -8.88 -6.13 -10.81
CA LYS A 19 -9.63 -4.94 -11.23
C LYS A 19 -11.11 -5.02 -10.80
N GLU A 20 -11.73 -6.18 -10.97
CA GLU A 20 -13.12 -6.43 -10.54
C GLU A 20 -13.26 -6.36 -9.02
N GLU A 21 -12.38 -7.01 -8.27
CA GLU A 21 -12.36 -7.00 -6.80
C GLU A 21 -12.17 -5.58 -6.24
N THR A 22 -11.26 -4.80 -6.83
CA THR A 22 -10.96 -3.43 -6.39
C THR A 22 -11.91 -2.38 -6.97
N LYS A 23 -12.86 -2.78 -7.82
CA LYS A 23 -13.79 -1.92 -8.58
C LYS A 23 -13.07 -0.73 -9.24
N SER A 24 -11.90 -0.99 -9.82
CA SER A 24 -11.05 0.06 -10.39
C SER A 24 -11.43 0.35 -11.85
N ALA A 25 -11.35 1.61 -12.27
CA ALA A 25 -11.72 2.01 -13.63
C ALA A 25 -10.66 1.57 -14.64
N SER A 26 -9.38 1.59 -14.24
CA SER A 26 -8.23 1.22 -15.07
C SER A 26 -7.35 0.15 -14.41
N TYR A 27 -6.54 -0.55 -15.22
CA TYR A 27 -5.55 -1.50 -14.71
C TYR A 27 -4.46 -0.80 -13.89
N ASP A 28 -4.03 0.39 -14.30
CA ASP A 28 -3.06 1.19 -13.53
C ASP A 28 -3.57 1.53 -12.13
N GLU A 29 -4.85 1.87 -12.02
CA GLU A 29 -5.49 2.14 -10.72
C GLU A 29 -5.57 0.87 -9.87
N ALA A 30 -5.91 -0.28 -10.47
CA ALA A 30 -5.92 -1.56 -9.78
C ALA A 30 -4.53 -1.92 -9.24
N ILE A 31 -3.48 -1.73 -10.06
CA ILE A 31 -2.07 -1.97 -9.66
C ILE A 31 -1.69 -1.04 -8.50
N LYS A 32 -2.00 0.25 -8.59
CA LYS A 32 -1.71 1.22 -7.52
C LYS A 32 -2.38 0.82 -6.20
N LYS A 33 -3.66 0.45 -6.23
CA LYS A 33 -4.39 0.00 -5.03
C LYS A 33 -3.78 -1.28 -4.46
N MET A 34 -3.44 -2.25 -5.31
CA MET A 34 -2.79 -3.49 -4.90
C MET A 34 -1.44 -3.23 -4.19
N VAL A 35 -0.61 -2.33 -4.73
CA VAL A 35 0.67 -1.97 -4.12
C VAL A 35 0.46 -1.24 -2.80
N VAL A 36 -0.46 -0.27 -2.72
CA VAL A 36 -0.75 0.47 -1.49
C VAL A 36 -1.28 -0.44 -0.38
N MET A 37 -2.11 -1.44 -0.71
CA MET A 37 -2.59 -2.42 0.28
C MET A 37 -1.45 -3.23 0.91
N ARG A 38 -0.36 -3.51 0.18
CA ARG A 38 0.82 -4.21 0.71
C ARG A 38 1.69 -3.33 1.62
N VAL A 39 1.62 -2.01 1.49
CA VAL A 39 2.56 -1.05 2.14
C VAL A 39 1.96 -0.41 3.40
N LYS A 40 0.85 -0.91 3.96
CA LYS A 40 0.41 -0.46 5.29
C LYS A 40 1.42 -0.91 6.34
N GLU A 41 2.38 -0.03 6.65
CA GLU A 41 3.20 -0.10 7.87
C GLU A 41 2.24 -0.14 9.06
N SER A 42 2.06 -1.33 9.62
CA SER A 42 1.16 -1.51 10.74
C SER A 42 1.82 -1.00 12.03
N PHE A 43 1.00 -0.46 12.94
CA PHE A 43 1.38 -0.08 14.30
C PHE A 43 2.15 -1.19 15.05
N ALA A 44 1.99 -2.44 14.62
CA ALA A 44 2.73 -3.59 15.10
C ALA A 44 4.26 -3.44 14.95
N GLY A 45 4.75 -2.81 13.88
CA GLY A 45 6.19 -2.59 13.68
C GLY A 45 6.82 -1.63 14.71
N TYR A 46 6.03 -0.78 15.35
CA TYR A 46 6.48 0.11 16.43
C TYR A 46 6.39 -0.57 17.82
N LEU A 47 5.41 -1.46 18.03
CA LEU A 47 5.24 -2.21 19.28
C LEU A 47 6.34 -3.25 19.53
N SER A 48 7.01 -3.74 18.48
CA SER A 48 8.10 -4.71 18.58
C SER A 48 9.46 -4.11 18.96
N ARG A 49 9.55 -2.80 19.21
CA ARG A 49 10.81 -2.15 19.63
C ARG A 49 10.93 -2.16 21.15
N PRO A 50 11.80 -2.99 21.75
CA PRO A 50 11.97 -3.01 23.20
C PRO A 50 12.47 -1.64 23.68
N GLY A 51 11.73 -1.04 24.61
CA GLY A 51 12.08 0.25 25.22
C GLY A 51 11.31 1.48 24.69
N TYR A 52 10.47 1.34 23.66
CA TYR A 52 9.61 2.44 23.21
C TYR A 52 8.32 2.50 24.04
N SER A 53 8.13 3.59 24.79
CA SER A 53 6.88 3.82 25.51
C SER A 53 5.75 4.10 24.51
N SER A 54 4.55 3.59 24.78
CA SER A 54 3.34 3.86 23.98
C SER A 54 3.11 5.37 23.75
N LYS A 55 3.52 6.22 24.70
CA LYS A 55 3.47 7.68 24.57
C LYS A 55 4.44 8.23 23.51
N GLN A 56 5.62 7.64 23.36
CA GLN A 56 6.60 8.06 22.36
C GLN A 56 6.17 7.63 20.95
N ILE A 57 5.59 6.45 20.81
CA ILE A 57 5.05 5.96 19.53
C ILE A 57 3.91 6.87 19.05
N MET A 58 2.98 7.22 19.94
CA MET A 58 1.88 8.13 19.61
C MET A 58 2.36 9.54 19.27
N LYS A 59 3.39 10.03 19.97
CA LYS A 59 4.00 11.34 19.66
C LYS A 59 4.69 11.33 18.30
N ASP A 60 5.50 10.32 17.98
CA ASP A 60 6.17 10.23 16.68
C ASP A 60 5.19 10.09 15.51
N LEU A 61 4.10 9.35 15.69
CA LEU A 61 3.04 9.23 14.68
C LEU A 61 2.32 10.56 14.46
N ARG A 62 2.04 11.29 15.53
CA ARG A 62 1.42 12.62 15.47
C ARG A 62 2.35 13.65 14.83
N ASP A 63 3.61 13.72 15.28
CA ASP A 63 4.61 14.68 14.79
C ASP A 63 5.01 14.41 13.33
N LYS A 64 4.79 13.19 12.81
CA LYS A 64 4.95 12.88 11.38
C LYS A 64 3.74 13.30 10.54
N HIS A 65 2.53 13.25 11.11
CA HIS A 65 1.31 13.64 10.43
C HIS A 65 1.11 15.17 10.41
N ASP A 66 1.55 15.88 11.45
CA ASP A 66 1.44 17.35 11.55
C ASP A 66 2.53 18.12 10.76
N ARG A 67 3.48 17.42 10.12
CA ARG A 67 4.57 18.03 9.33
C ARG A 67 4.21 18.31 7.85
N PHE A 68 2.97 18.03 7.44
CA PHE A 68 2.45 18.31 6.09
C PHE A 68 1.14 19.08 6.16
#